data_AF-A0A2H0S0D7-F1
#
_entry.id   AF-A0A2H0S0D7-F1
#
_cell.length_a   1.000
_cell.length_b   1.000
_cell.length_c   1.000
_cell.angle_alpha   90.00
_cell.angle_beta   90.00
_cell.angle_gamma   90.00
#
_symmetry.space_group_name_H-M   'P 1'
#
loop_
_entity.id
_entity.type
_entity.pdbx_description
1 polymer ?
#
loop_
_entity_poly.entity_id
_entity_poly.type
_entity_poly.pdbx_seq_one_letter_code
_entity_poly.pdbx_strand_id
1 'polypeptide(L)'
;MNSEEPPPTTPDTQLAYKAHTSDTPQPDLAEGIRSPTEIVEQIRSTIEDIDKIKGIDVFRQNGYAFVYISKKADWNEIDWSSKSILKELFVNSGTTFFFAHGKDAVNAETFFSDYPAYSWGIDGFVDGPPEVREAEEGDEEDGPRVNSDHHSGLDRYSTFATCFQIYMHIKERLVQKFKRPDDDKPNLNIFFNDIDEDILMSLWLFRNHTNIGENTEDDALRPLLTDVGLLDMTSTTFPLPQKRKEEIKWMFYPFMSAKRGGYFEKLTITDVAYLLERTFHNIDETLEGRGGRIPLADTYEILGGGGTNGNRWHLIREEGSEARGTMMKDGIHTGIVHIRAREDDHHTYTVIKLAEESTFPITELFPFFNQIEAIKSEVVEEWKREYRNANSDELEQLVHDIFAYMEEHSDLEETESTWGGGNMIGGSPRSTGSWIWPALMQPLTNRFLMLQEAKKEHANGNGKSNGRANGERLLNGKSA
;
A
#
# COMPACT_ATOMS: atom_id res chain seq x y z
N MET A 1 -13.09 45.30 -21.10
CA MET A 1 -12.11 44.67 -22.00
C MET A 1 -10.95 44.23 -21.13
N ASN A 2 -11.07 43.03 -20.54
CA ASN A 2 -9.98 42.42 -19.79
C ASN A 2 -9.32 41.42 -20.74
N SER A 3 -8.04 41.65 -21.03
CA SER A 3 -7.22 40.76 -21.86
C SER A 3 -6.77 39.58 -21.01
N GLU A 4 -7.29 38.40 -21.31
CA GLU A 4 -6.74 37.13 -20.83
C GLU A 4 -5.41 36.88 -21.55
N GLU A 5 -4.32 36.74 -20.79
CA GLU A 5 -3.03 36.28 -21.31
C GLU A 5 -3.11 34.76 -21.58
N PRO A 6 -2.53 34.29 -22.70
CA PRO A 6 -2.51 32.86 -23.02
C PRO A 6 -1.57 32.09 -22.08
N PRO A 7 -1.86 30.80 -21.80
CA PRO A 7 -1.02 29.98 -20.95
C PRO A 7 0.35 29.72 -21.60
N PRO A 8 1.41 29.49 -20.79
CA PRO A 8 2.75 29.25 -21.30
C PRO A 8 2.83 27.91 -22.04
N THR A 9 3.48 27.94 -23.21
CA THR A 9 3.80 26.77 -24.03
C THR A 9 4.81 25.87 -23.32
N THR A 10 4.53 24.57 -23.26
CA THR A 10 5.38 23.51 -22.72
C THR A 10 6.66 23.31 -23.55
N PRO A 11 7.83 22.97 -22.96
CA PRO A 11 9.04 22.68 -23.70
C PRO A 11 9.03 21.27 -24.32
N ASP A 12 9.59 21.14 -25.53
CA ASP A 12 9.90 19.87 -26.19
C ASP A 12 10.78 18.97 -25.29
N THR A 13 10.21 17.86 -24.81
CA THR A 13 10.93 16.84 -24.03
C THR A 13 11.22 15.61 -24.89
N GLN A 14 12.39 15.58 -25.55
CA GLN A 14 13.03 14.32 -25.94
C GLN A 14 13.89 13.82 -24.76
N LEU A 15 13.37 12.87 -23.98
CA LEU A 15 14.04 12.30 -22.80
C LEU A 15 14.67 10.95 -23.13
N ALA A 16 16.00 10.92 -23.21
CA ALA A 16 16.77 9.67 -23.21
C ALA A 16 16.81 9.08 -21.80
N TYR A 17 16.22 7.89 -21.64
CA TYR A 17 16.16 7.13 -20.39
C TYR A 17 17.57 6.61 -20.01
N LYS A 18 18.21 7.22 -19.01
CA LYS A 18 19.35 6.61 -18.31
C LYS A 18 18.83 6.08 -16.97
N ALA A 19 18.86 4.76 -16.81
CA ALA A 19 18.62 4.12 -15.53
C ALA A 19 19.65 4.67 -14.52
N HIS A 20 19.18 5.44 -13.54
CA HIS A 20 19.99 5.83 -12.40
C HIS A 20 20.20 4.61 -11.51
N THR A 21 21.32 3.92 -11.68
CA THR A 21 21.90 3.11 -10.61
C THR A 21 22.44 4.09 -9.58
N SER A 22 21.70 4.35 -8.50
CA SER A 22 22.15 5.30 -7.49
C SER A 22 23.30 4.68 -6.69
N ASP A 23 24.53 5.12 -6.98
CA ASP A 23 25.74 4.89 -6.19
C ASP A 23 25.68 5.65 -4.85
N THR A 24 24.54 5.65 -4.17
CA THR A 24 24.39 6.33 -2.88
C THR A 24 25.19 5.52 -1.86
N PRO A 25 26.24 6.09 -1.25
CA PRO A 25 27.01 5.38 -0.24
C PRO A 25 26.08 4.95 0.89
N GLN A 26 26.08 3.65 1.20
CA GLN A 26 25.42 3.14 2.40
C GLN A 26 26.00 3.91 3.60
N PRO A 27 25.16 4.49 4.49
CA PRO A 27 25.66 5.24 5.63
C PRO A 27 26.59 4.34 6.45
N ASP A 28 27.81 4.85 6.70
CA ASP A 28 28.85 4.17 7.47
C ASP A 28 28.24 3.65 8.78
N LEU A 29 28.33 2.34 8.99
CA LEU A 29 27.80 1.68 10.19
C LEU A 29 28.52 2.25 11.41
N ALA A 30 27.78 2.90 12.31
CA ALA A 30 28.32 3.42 13.55
C ALA A 30 29.04 2.32 14.35
N GLU A 31 30.19 2.65 14.96
CA GLU A 31 30.99 1.75 15.80
C GLU A 31 30.12 1.15 16.92
N GLY A 32 30.00 -0.18 16.96
CA GLY A 32 29.31 -0.92 18.05
C GLY A 32 28.16 -1.81 17.59
N ILE A 33 27.70 -1.70 16.35
CA ILE A 33 26.72 -2.63 15.78
C ILE A 33 27.47 -3.89 15.35
N ARG A 34 27.00 -5.08 15.77
CA ARG A 34 27.48 -6.37 15.23
C ARG A 34 27.54 -6.27 13.72
N SER A 35 28.64 -6.71 13.11
CA SER A 35 28.75 -6.62 11.65
C SER A 35 27.53 -7.27 10.99
N PRO A 36 27.05 -6.79 9.83
CA PRO A 36 25.95 -7.42 9.11
C PRO A 36 26.14 -8.93 8.97
N THR A 37 27.39 -9.37 8.78
CA THR A 37 27.79 -10.78 8.76
C THR A 37 27.49 -11.51 10.07
N GLU A 38 27.83 -10.96 11.23
CA GLU A 38 27.56 -11.57 12.55
C GLU A 38 26.05 -11.68 12.82
N ILE A 39 25.25 -10.67 12.45
CA ILE A 39 23.80 -10.72 12.61
C ILE A 39 23.21 -11.79 11.69
N VAL A 40 23.63 -11.82 10.41
CA VAL A 40 23.18 -12.84 9.45
C VAL A 40 23.57 -14.25 9.89
N GLU A 41 24.79 -14.45 10.40
CA GLU A 41 25.24 -15.76 10.92
C GLU A 41 24.42 -16.18 12.14
N GLN A 42 24.13 -15.25 13.05
CA GLN A 42 23.25 -15.52 14.19
C GLN A 42 21.84 -15.92 13.71
N ILE A 43 21.26 -15.18 12.77
CA ILE A 43 19.94 -15.46 12.21
C ILE A 43 19.92 -16.83 11.52
N ARG A 44 20.92 -17.14 10.70
CA ARG A 44 21.05 -18.46 10.04
C ARG A 44 21.12 -19.60 11.05
N SER A 45 21.76 -19.39 12.20
CA SER A 45 21.84 -20.41 13.24
C SER A 45 20.50 -20.72 13.93
N THR A 46 19.47 -19.89 13.73
CA THR A 46 18.15 -20.05 14.35
C THR A 46 17.02 -20.28 13.34
N ILE A 47 17.35 -20.44 12.05
CA ILE A 47 16.39 -20.87 11.02
C ILE A 47 16.22 -22.38 11.10
N GLU A 48 14.97 -22.81 11.13
CA GLU A 48 14.60 -24.22 11.00
C GLU A 48 13.80 -24.39 9.72
N ASP A 49 14.33 -25.13 8.75
CA ASP A 49 13.59 -25.45 7.53
C ASP A 49 12.43 -26.39 7.88
N ILE A 50 11.20 -25.96 7.55
CA ILE A 50 10.04 -26.85 7.63
C ILE A 50 9.92 -27.59 6.30
N ASP A 51 10.66 -28.69 6.19
CA ASP A 51 10.71 -29.58 5.02
C ASP A 51 9.34 -30.09 4.49
N LYS A 52 8.25 -29.83 5.22
CA LYS A 52 6.93 -30.44 4.98
C LYS A 52 5.96 -29.58 4.16
N ILE A 53 6.13 -28.27 4.04
CA ILE A 53 5.23 -27.41 3.25
C ILE A 53 6.03 -26.55 2.27
N LYS A 54 5.85 -26.80 0.97
CA LYS A 54 6.56 -26.08 -0.09
C LYS A 54 6.15 -24.60 -0.06
N GLY A 55 7.14 -23.71 0.07
CA GLY A 55 6.94 -22.25 0.02
C GLY A 55 6.58 -21.60 1.36
N ILE A 56 6.72 -22.35 2.47
CA ILE A 56 6.65 -21.82 3.83
C ILE A 56 8.02 -21.97 4.48
N ASP A 57 8.60 -20.85 4.89
CA ASP A 57 9.84 -20.82 5.65
C ASP A 57 9.56 -20.37 7.08
N VAL A 58 10.28 -20.91 8.07
CA VAL A 58 10.11 -20.54 9.48
C VAL A 58 11.43 -20.16 10.13
N PHE A 59 11.39 -19.01 10.79
CA PHE A 59 12.48 -18.45 11.58
C PHE A 59 12.04 -18.34 13.03
N ARG A 60 12.88 -18.75 13.98
CA ARG A 60 12.60 -18.59 15.41
C ARG A 60 13.70 -17.79 16.07
N GLN A 61 13.37 -16.76 16.82
CA GLN A 61 14.36 -15.98 17.57
C GLN A 61 13.72 -15.29 18.76
N ASN A 62 14.45 -15.20 19.88
CA ASN A 62 14.11 -14.31 21.00
C ASN A 62 12.64 -14.39 21.49
N GLY A 63 12.04 -15.58 21.51
CA GLY A 63 10.67 -15.77 21.99
C GLY A 63 9.57 -15.45 20.98
N TYR A 64 9.91 -15.19 19.72
CA TYR A 64 8.95 -15.11 18.63
C TYR A 64 9.33 -16.05 17.46
N ALA A 65 8.35 -16.35 16.63
CA ALA A 65 8.52 -17.04 15.35
C ALA A 65 8.08 -16.12 14.21
N PHE A 66 8.73 -16.26 13.06
CA PHE A 66 8.37 -15.58 11.82
C PHE A 66 8.17 -16.64 10.75
N VAL A 67 6.97 -16.67 10.18
CA VAL A 67 6.54 -17.60 9.15
C VAL A 67 6.40 -16.79 7.86
N TYR A 68 7.27 -17.05 6.89
CA TYR A 68 7.21 -16.43 5.58
C TYR A 68 6.48 -17.35 4.62
N ILE A 69 5.39 -16.85 4.04
CA ILE A 69 4.61 -17.59 3.03
C ILE A 69 4.81 -16.87 1.70
N SER A 70 5.54 -17.53 0.80
CA SER A 70 5.90 -16.93 -0.49
C SER A 70 4.67 -16.68 -1.37
N LYS A 71 4.74 -15.70 -2.28
CA LYS A 71 3.72 -15.47 -3.33
C LYS A 71 3.40 -16.70 -4.18
N LYS A 72 4.33 -17.67 -4.25
CA LYS A 72 4.18 -18.90 -5.02
C LYS A 72 3.48 -20.01 -4.24
N ALA A 73 3.24 -19.82 -2.94
CA ALA A 73 2.47 -20.76 -2.15
C ALA A 73 0.98 -20.64 -2.54
N ASP A 74 0.34 -21.77 -2.79
CA ASP A 74 -1.12 -21.80 -2.94
C ASP A 74 -1.76 -21.73 -1.57
N TRP A 75 -2.33 -20.57 -1.25
CA TRP A 75 -3.01 -20.33 0.02
C TRP A 75 -4.22 -21.24 0.25
N ASN A 76 -4.84 -21.74 -0.83
CA ASN A 76 -5.98 -22.65 -0.73
C ASN A 76 -5.54 -24.08 -0.38
N GLU A 77 -4.28 -24.42 -0.63
CA GLU A 77 -3.69 -25.69 -0.19
C GLU A 77 -3.27 -25.66 1.29
N ILE A 78 -3.20 -24.46 1.89
CA ILE A 78 -2.94 -24.31 3.33
C ILE A 78 -4.26 -24.55 4.07
N ASP A 79 -4.49 -25.80 4.44
CA ASP A 79 -5.59 -26.15 5.34
C ASP A 79 -5.27 -25.66 6.76
N TRP A 80 -5.73 -24.44 7.09
CA TRP A 80 -5.61 -23.81 8.41
C TRP A 80 -6.24 -24.66 9.54
N SER A 81 -7.15 -25.58 9.19
CA SER A 81 -7.77 -26.53 10.12
C SER A 81 -6.96 -27.82 10.29
N SER A 82 -5.99 -28.11 9.41
CA SER A 82 -5.15 -29.32 9.46
C SER A 82 -4.21 -29.29 10.65
N LYS A 83 -4.66 -29.90 11.75
CA LYS A 83 -4.04 -29.92 13.08
C LYS A 83 -2.63 -30.52 13.17
N SER A 84 -1.97 -30.94 12.09
CA SER A 84 -0.70 -31.70 12.19
C SER A 84 0.58 -30.88 12.00
N ILE A 85 0.61 -29.93 11.04
CA ILE A 85 1.80 -29.09 10.79
C ILE A 85 1.57 -27.68 11.37
N LEU A 86 0.39 -27.12 11.14
CA LEU A 86 0.03 -25.79 11.60
C LEU A 86 -0.16 -25.72 13.11
N LYS A 87 -0.59 -26.81 13.76
CA LYS A 87 -0.66 -26.88 15.22
C LYS A 87 0.72 -26.63 15.86
N GLU A 88 1.81 -27.09 15.26
CA GLU A 88 3.15 -26.81 15.80
C GLU A 88 3.51 -25.32 15.69
N LEU A 89 3.00 -24.60 14.70
CA LEU A 89 3.26 -23.16 14.54
C LEU A 89 2.32 -22.30 15.39
N PHE A 90 1.04 -22.68 15.49
CA PHE A 90 -0.03 -21.95 16.18
C PHE A 90 -0.18 -22.27 17.67
N VAL A 91 0.44 -23.35 18.15
CA VAL A 91 0.41 -23.73 19.57
C VAL A 91 1.71 -23.34 20.28
N ASN A 92 2.65 -22.70 19.58
CA ASN A 92 3.85 -22.18 20.24
C ASN A 92 3.48 -21.01 21.15
N SER A 93 3.86 -21.15 22.42
CA SER A 93 3.86 -20.05 23.38
C SER A 93 4.66 -18.86 22.84
N GLY A 94 4.10 -17.66 22.85
CA GLY A 94 4.75 -16.42 22.41
C GLY A 94 4.04 -15.74 21.25
N THR A 95 4.82 -15.12 20.38
CA THR A 95 4.31 -14.38 19.21
C THR A 95 4.79 -15.04 17.92
N THR A 96 3.87 -15.30 17.00
CA THR A 96 4.16 -15.81 15.67
C THR A 96 3.67 -14.81 14.63
N PHE A 97 4.58 -14.32 13.80
CA PHE A 97 4.31 -13.39 12.70
C PHE A 97 4.15 -14.19 11.40
N PHE A 98 2.96 -14.18 10.80
CA PHE A 98 2.65 -14.80 9.51
C PHE A 98 2.66 -13.74 8.42
N PHE A 99 3.79 -13.66 7.69
CA PHE A 99 3.91 -12.76 6.56
C PHE A 99 3.40 -13.42 5.28
N ALA A 100 2.24 -12.94 4.85
CA ALA A 100 1.48 -13.41 3.71
C ALA A 100 1.78 -12.64 2.43
N HIS A 101 3.04 -12.65 1.96
CA HIS A 101 3.47 -11.66 0.98
C HIS A 101 2.61 -11.65 -0.29
N GLY A 102 1.95 -10.52 -0.56
CA GLY A 102 1.15 -10.31 -1.76
C GLY A 102 -0.16 -11.09 -1.81
N LYS A 103 -0.60 -11.64 -0.68
CA LYS A 103 -1.94 -12.22 -0.55
C LYS A 103 -2.99 -11.11 -0.56
N ASP A 104 -4.08 -11.32 -1.28
CA ASP A 104 -5.26 -10.44 -1.18
C ASP A 104 -5.85 -10.48 0.23
N ALA A 105 -6.54 -9.40 0.60
CA ALA A 105 -7.26 -9.30 1.85
C ALA A 105 -8.30 -10.43 1.97
N VAL A 106 -8.39 -11.04 3.15
CA VAL A 106 -9.41 -12.04 3.45
C VAL A 106 -10.65 -11.35 3.99
N ASN A 107 -11.85 -11.71 3.54
CA ASN A 107 -13.05 -11.12 4.13
C ASN A 107 -13.15 -11.44 5.64
N ALA A 108 -13.74 -10.54 6.41
CA ALA A 108 -13.85 -10.70 7.86
C ALA A 108 -14.52 -12.01 8.30
N GLU A 109 -15.59 -12.45 7.61
CA GLU A 109 -16.30 -13.69 7.96
C GLU A 109 -15.38 -14.91 7.90
N THR A 110 -14.67 -15.08 6.78
CA THR A 110 -13.66 -16.13 6.56
C THR A 110 -12.52 -16.03 7.57
N PHE A 111 -12.02 -14.83 7.86
CA PHE A 111 -10.97 -14.67 8.87
C PHE A 111 -11.43 -15.20 10.23
N PHE A 112 -12.61 -14.78 10.68
CA PHE A 112 -13.12 -15.15 11.99
C PHE A 112 -13.60 -16.60 12.09
N SER A 113 -13.98 -17.25 10.98
CA SER A 113 -14.40 -18.65 10.97
C SER A 113 -13.24 -19.63 10.78
N ASP A 114 -12.32 -19.32 9.87
CA ASP A 114 -11.40 -20.32 9.32
C ASP A 114 -9.98 -20.18 9.90
N TYR A 115 -9.61 -19.00 10.40
CA TYR A 115 -8.28 -18.82 11.00
C TYR A 115 -8.23 -19.37 12.42
N PRO A 116 -7.06 -19.83 12.88
CA PRO A 116 -6.91 -20.41 14.20
C PRO A 116 -7.35 -19.46 15.32
N ALA A 117 -7.67 -20.02 16.48
CA ALA A 117 -7.81 -19.26 17.71
C ALA A 117 -6.57 -18.37 17.95
N TYR A 118 -6.78 -17.23 18.62
CA TYR A 118 -5.71 -16.30 18.96
C TYR A 118 -5.07 -15.60 17.74
N SER A 119 -5.80 -15.53 16.63
CA SER A 119 -5.37 -14.84 15.40
C SER A 119 -5.63 -13.34 15.44
N TRP A 120 -4.71 -12.58 14.86
CA TRP A 120 -4.79 -11.13 14.76
C TRP A 120 -4.41 -10.69 13.35
N GLY A 121 -5.39 -10.30 12.55
CA GLY A 121 -5.18 -9.70 11.24
C GLY A 121 -4.85 -8.22 11.40
N ILE A 122 -3.78 -7.76 10.77
CA ILE A 122 -3.35 -6.37 10.84
C ILE A 122 -3.19 -5.78 9.44
N ASP A 123 -3.59 -4.51 9.31
CA ASP A 123 -3.36 -3.62 8.18
C ASP A 123 -3.64 -4.20 6.79
N GLY A 124 -4.91 -4.20 6.40
CA GLY A 124 -5.35 -4.71 5.10
C GLY A 124 -5.27 -6.24 4.93
N PHE A 125 -4.83 -7.00 5.93
CA PHE A 125 -4.91 -8.47 5.87
C PHE A 125 -6.36 -8.96 5.86
N VAL A 126 -7.23 -8.31 6.63
CA VAL A 126 -8.67 -8.61 6.68
C VAL A 126 -9.44 -7.45 6.06
N ASP A 127 -10.26 -7.75 5.07
CA ASP A 127 -11.18 -6.80 4.46
C ASP A 127 -12.38 -6.58 5.39
N GLY A 128 -12.30 -5.50 6.17
CA GLY A 128 -13.37 -5.08 7.08
C GLY A 128 -12.89 -4.09 8.14
N PRO A 129 -13.84 -3.51 8.90
CA PRO A 129 -13.50 -2.60 9.99
C PRO A 129 -12.77 -3.33 11.14
N PRO A 130 -12.09 -2.60 12.04
CA PRO A 130 -11.60 -3.16 13.29
C PRO A 130 -12.69 -3.89 14.05
N GLU A 131 -12.40 -5.13 14.44
CA GLU A 131 -13.35 -5.99 15.13
C GLU A 131 -12.59 -6.92 16.08
N VAL A 132 -13.16 -7.13 17.28
CA VAL A 132 -12.70 -8.12 18.24
C VAL A 132 -13.81 -9.15 18.40
N ARG A 133 -13.54 -10.41 18.07
CA ARG A 133 -14.44 -11.53 18.38
C ARG A 133 -13.84 -12.35 19.50
N GLU A 134 -14.53 -12.37 20.64
CA GLU A 134 -14.19 -13.25 21.75
C GLU A 134 -14.54 -14.70 21.39
N ALA A 135 -13.93 -15.66 22.09
CA ALA A 135 -14.26 -17.07 21.96
C ALA A 135 -15.73 -17.35 22.30
N GLU A 136 -16.36 -18.29 21.59
CA GLU A 136 -17.70 -18.74 21.97
C GLU A 136 -17.67 -19.47 23.34
N GLU A 137 -18.69 -19.21 24.16
CA GLU A 137 -18.77 -19.78 25.50
C GLU A 137 -18.93 -21.30 25.44
N GLY A 138 -17.88 -22.05 25.80
CA GLY A 138 -17.90 -23.51 25.90
C GLY A 138 -16.92 -24.26 25.00
N ASP A 139 -16.17 -23.58 24.13
CA ASP A 139 -15.07 -24.16 23.37
C ASP A 139 -13.72 -23.64 23.89
N GLU A 140 -13.08 -24.39 24.79
CA GLU A 140 -11.76 -24.03 25.35
C GLU A 140 -10.63 -24.04 24.29
N GLU A 141 -10.86 -24.62 23.10
CA GLU A 141 -9.94 -24.49 21.96
C GLU A 141 -10.19 -23.22 21.13
N ASP A 142 -11.30 -22.50 21.35
CA ASP A 142 -11.62 -21.23 20.70
C ASP A 142 -11.04 -20.07 21.52
N GLY A 143 -10.30 -19.18 20.86
CA GLY A 143 -9.60 -18.05 21.48
C GLY A 143 -9.96 -16.77 20.73
N PRO A 144 -9.73 -15.58 21.33
CA PRO A 144 -10.09 -14.34 20.68
C PRO A 144 -9.44 -14.20 19.31
N ARG A 145 -10.16 -13.56 18.39
CA ARG A 145 -9.63 -13.14 17.09
C ARG A 145 -9.83 -11.65 16.94
N VAL A 146 -8.86 -10.98 16.32
CA VAL A 146 -8.90 -9.51 16.18
C VAL A 146 -8.55 -9.12 14.74
N ASN A 147 -9.26 -8.13 14.23
CA ASN A 147 -8.86 -7.35 13.06
C ASN A 147 -8.49 -5.93 13.53
N SER A 148 -7.29 -5.46 13.18
CA SER A 148 -6.88 -4.07 13.33
C SER A 148 -6.50 -3.52 11.97
N ASP A 149 -7.36 -2.68 11.41
CA ASP A 149 -7.18 -2.10 10.09
C ASP A 149 -7.66 -0.65 10.09
N HIS A 150 -7.12 0.16 9.19
CA HIS A 150 -7.62 1.50 8.92
C HIS A 150 -7.78 1.77 7.41
N HIS A 151 -7.56 0.75 6.57
CA HIS A 151 -7.57 0.86 5.12
C HIS A 151 -8.95 0.63 4.50
N SER A 152 -9.64 -0.44 4.88
CA SER A 152 -10.83 -0.93 4.18
C SER A 152 -12.13 -0.49 4.82
N GLY A 153 -12.99 0.14 4.02
CA GLY A 153 -14.35 0.52 4.43
C GLY A 153 -14.43 1.60 5.52
N LEU A 154 -13.33 2.31 5.78
CA LEU A 154 -13.21 3.27 6.88
C LEU A 154 -12.79 4.65 6.39
N ASP A 155 -13.21 5.65 7.17
CA ASP A 155 -12.62 6.99 7.09
C ASP A 155 -11.29 6.99 7.85
N ARG A 156 -10.19 7.06 7.10
CA ARG A 156 -8.82 7.07 7.64
C ARG A 156 -8.60 8.21 8.66
N TYR A 157 -9.31 9.32 8.56
CA TYR A 157 -9.19 10.42 9.53
C TYR A 157 -9.92 10.15 10.84
N SER A 158 -10.88 9.24 10.83
CA SER A 158 -11.67 8.84 11.98
C SER A 158 -11.16 7.56 12.64
N THR A 159 -10.18 6.88 12.04
CA THR A 159 -9.61 5.62 12.54
C THR A 159 -8.11 5.80 12.77
N PHE A 160 -7.63 5.36 13.93
CA PHE A 160 -6.19 5.35 14.21
C PHE A 160 -5.45 4.39 13.28
N ALA A 161 -4.20 4.70 12.93
CA ALA A 161 -3.32 3.76 12.23
C ALA A 161 -3.17 2.44 13.01
N THR A 162 -2.85 1.36 12.32
CA THR A 162 -2.84 0.00 12.84
C THR A 162 -1.89 -0.13 14.04
N CYS A 163 -0.70 0.46 14.01
CA CYS A 163 0.22 0.42 15.15
C CYS A 163 -0.36 1.08 16.40
N PHE A 164 -1.11 2.16 16.24
CA PHE A 164 -1.71 2.86 17.37
C PHE A 164 -2.89 2.08 17.95
N GLN A 165 -3.69 1.39 17.11
CA GLN A 165 -4.72 0.46 17.56
C GLN A 165 -4.10 -0.66 18.42
N ILE A 166 -3.01 -1.27 17.96
CA ILE A 166 -2.30 -2.34 18.68
C ILE A 166 -1.76 -1.84 20.02
N TYR A 167 -1.14 -0.65 20.04
CA TYR A 167 -0.70 -0.03 21.28
C TYR A 167 -1.84 0.12 22.29
N MET A 168 -3.01 0.59 21.85
CA MET A 168 -4.20 0.70 22.72
C MET A 168 -4.65 -0.66 23.24
N HIS A 169 -4.70 -1.68 22.38
CA HIS A 169 -5.08 -3.02 22.80
C HIS A 169 -4.09 -3.64 23.81
N ILE A 170 -2.79 -3.36 23.68
CA ILE A 170 -1.78 -3.76 24.68
C ILE A 170 -2.07 -3.06 26.02
N LYS A 171 -2.33 -1.74 26.01
CA LYS A 171 -2.64 -0.95 27.22
C LYS A 171 -3.95 -1.36 27.89
N GLU A 172 -4.94 -1.74 27.11
CA GLU A 172 -6.23 -2.25 27.59
C GLU A 172 -6.19 -3.74 27.98
N ARG A 173 -4.99 -4.35 27.94
CA ARG A 173 -4.74 -5.73 28.36
C ARG A 173 -5.47 -6.78 27.51
N LEU A 174 -5.87 -6.46 26.28
CA LEU A 174 -6.48 -7.43 25.37
C LEU A 174 -5.53 -8.60 25.09
N VAL A 175 -4.23 -8.33 24.94
CA VAL A 175 -3.19 -9.37 24.78
C VAL A 175 -3.19 -10.40 25.92
N GLN A 176 -3.66 -10.05 27.13
CA GLN A 176 -3.73 -11.01 28.23
C GLN A 176 -4.82 -12.07 28.05
N LYS A 177 -5.80 -11.82 27.17
CA LYS A 177 -6.81 -12.81 26.76
C LYS A 177 -6.29 -13.80 25.74
N PHE A 178 -5.15 -13.51 25.11
CA PHE A 178 -4.53 -14.39 24.14
C PHE A 178 -3.70 -15.46 24.85
N LYS A 179 -4.25 -16.16 25.85
CA LYS A 179 -3.53 -17.20 26.61
C LYS A 179 -4.28 -18.50 26.51
N ARG A 180 -3.55 -19.60 26.34
CA ARG A 180 -4.14 -20.93 26.41
C ARG A 180 -4.37 -21.30 27.89
N PRO A 181 -5.36 -22.13 28.23
CA PRO A 181 -5.61 -22.53 29.62
C PRO A 181 -4.41 -23.18 30.31
N ASP A 182 -3.51 -23.80 29.54
CA ASP A 182 -2.33 -24.52 29.97
C ASP A 182 -1.02 -23.73 29.86
N ASP A 183 -1.06 -22.44 29.49
CA ASP A 183 0.13 -21.62 29.24
C ASP A 183 0.00 -20.19 29.81
N ASP A 184 1.01 -19.78 30.58
CA ASP A 184 1.07 -18.43 31.15
C ASP A 184 1.52 -17.37 30.13
N LYS A 185 2.14 -17.80 29.02
CA LYS A 185 2.55 -16.93 27.93
C LYS A 185 1.41 -16.70 26.96
N PRO A 186 1.31 -15.49 26.38
CA PRO A 186 0.35 -15.29 25.32
C PRO A 186 0.72 -16.12 24.10
N ASN A 187 -0.28 -16.55 23.34
CA ASN A 187 -0.22 -17.17 22.04
C ASN A 187 -0.77 -16.15 21.03
N LEU A 188 0.10 -15.43 20.33
CA LEU A 188 -0.29 -14.37 19.41
C LEU A 188 0.04 -14.80 17.98
N ASN A 189 -0.98 -14.99 17.14
CA ASN A 189 -0.82 -15.35 15.74
C ASN A 189 -1.15 -14.16 14.85
N ILE A 190 -0.13 -13.38 14.48
CA ILE A 190 -0.29 -12.10 13.81
C ILE A 190 -0.17 -12.27 12.29
N PHE A 191 -1.16 -11.84 11.52
CA PHE A 191 -1.22 -12.01 10.06
C PHE A 191 -1.20 -10.66 9.34
N PHE A 192 -0.36 -10.54 8.31
CA PHE A 192 -0.20 -9.34 7.49
C PHE A 192 0.27 -9.72 6.09
N ASN A 193 -0.12 -8.97 5.06
CA ASN A 193 0.15 -9.27 3.65
C ASN A 193 1.06 -8.24 2.94
N ASP A 194 1.19 -7.05 3.50
CA ASP A 194 2.19 -6.05 3.12
C ASP A 194 3.02 -5.62 4.34
N ILE A 195 4.18 -5.02 4.08
CA ILE A 195 5.05 -4.46 5.12
C ILE A 195 5.40 -3.02 4.74
N ASP A 196 4.99 -2.10 5.59
CA ASP A 196 5.34 -0.68 5.58
C ASP A 196 5.73 -0.23 6.98
N GLU A 197 5.89 1.08 7.17
CA GLU A 197 6.24 1.68 8.46
C GLU A 197 5.22 1.38 9.58
N ASP A 198 3.92 1.34 9.28
CA ASP A 198 2.86 1.08 10.26
C ASP A 198 2.87 -0.39 10.72
N ILE A 199 3.01 -1.32 9.79
CA ILE A 199 3.22 -2.74 10.08
C ILE A 199 4.52 -2.96 10.86
N LEU A 200 5.65 -2.38 10.46
CA LEU A 200 6.92 -2.57 11.15
C LEU A 200 6.86 -2.10 12.61
N MET A 201 6.20 -0.97 12.86
CA MET A 201 5.95 -0.49 14.22
C MET A 201 5.01 -1.44 14.99
N SER A 202 3.97 -1.94 14.34
CA SER A 202 3.03 -2.94 14.90
C SER A 202 3.73 -4.22 15.36
N LEU A 203 4.62 -4.78 14.53
CA LEU A 203 5.39 -5.98 14.88
C LEU A 203 6.34 -5.72 16.06
N TRP A 204 6.96 -4.54 16.12
CA TRP A 204 7.79 -4.14 17.26
C TRP A 204 6.98 -4.03 18.56
N LEU A 205 5.76 -3.49 18.49
CA LEU A 205 4.84 -3.39 19.62
C LEU A 205 4.45 -4.78 20.15
N PHE A 206 4.11 -5.73 19.27
CA PHE A 206 3.85 -7.10 19.68
C PHE A 206 5.07 -7.73 20.33
N ARG A 207 6.27 -7.59 19.76
CA ARG A 207 7.50 -8.12 20.37
C ARG A 207 7.74 -7.58 21.79
N ASN A 208 7.35 -6.32 22.05
CA ASN A 208 7.57 -5.63 23.31
C ASN A 208 6.33 -5.54 24.20
N HIS A 209 5.28 -6.30 23.90
CA HIS A 209 3.95 -6.12 24.50
C HIS A 209 3.96 -6.21 26.05
N THR A 210 4.82 -7.04 26.64
CA THR A 210 4.92 -7.21 28.10
C THR A 210 5.41 -5.93 28.76
N ASN A 211 6.53 -5.40 28.27
CA ASN A 211 7.13 -4.17 28.80
C ASN A 211 6.18 -2.98 28.62
N ILE A 212 5.54 -2.88 27.45
CA ILE A 212 4.58 -1.81 27.16
C ILE A 212 3.35 -1.94 28.06
N GLY A 213 2.79 -3.14 28.24
CA GLY A 213 1.59 -3.34 29.07
C GLY A 213 1.82 -3.05 30.56
N GLU A 214 3.03 -3.26 31.06
CA GLU A 214 3.40 -3.00 32.47
C GLU A 214 3.82 -1.55 32.71
N ASN A 215 4.38 -0.86 31.71
CA ASN A 215 4.82 0.51 31.84
C ASN A 215 3.62 1.48 31.90
N THR A 216 3.67 2.44 32.83
CA THR A 216 2.66 3.50 32.95
C THR A 216 3.10 4.82 32.30
N GLU A 217 4.40 4.97 31.99
CA GLU A 217 4.99 6.18 31.42
C GLU A 217 5.59 5.88 30.03
N ASP A 218 4.87 6.23 28.96
CA ASP A 218 5.31 6.05 27.56
C ASP A 218 5.58 7.37 26.85
N ASP A 219 6.33 8.25 27.52
CA ASP A 219 6.51 9.63 27.10
C ASP A 219 7.18 9.77 25.71
N ALA A 220 8.07 8.85 25.34
CA ALA A 220 8.74 8.84 24.04
C ALA A 220 7.99 8.03 22.98
N LEU A 221 7.36 6.91 23.36
CA LEU A 221 6.70 5.99 22.43
C LEU A 221 5.42 6.59 21.86
N ARG A 222 4.53 7.15 22.70
CA ARG A 222 3.23 7.64 22.23
C ARG A 222 3.36 8.74 21.16
N PRO A 223 4.20 9.78 21.32
CA PRO A 223 4.40 10.76 20.25
C PRO A 223 4.95 10.14 18.96
N LEU A 224 5.82 9.12 19.08
CA LEU A 224 6.35 8.41 17.92
C LEU A 224 5.27 7.63 17.16
N LEU A 225 4.41 6.90 17.87
CA LEU A 225 3.27 6.21 17.27
C LEU A 225 2.31 7.18 16.60
N THR A 226 2.05 8.33 17.22
CA THR A 226 1.23 9.39 16.62
C THR A 226 1.85 9.92 15.32
N ASP A 227 3.16 10.18 15.32
CA ASP A 227 3.84 10.69 14.12
C ASP A 227 3.84 9.67 12.97
N VAL A 228 4.11 8.39 13.26
CA VAL A 228 4.05 7.29 12.28
C VAL A 228 2.64 7.16 11.72
N GLY A 229 1.63 7.11 12.59
CA GLY A 229 0.23 6.99 12.15
C GLY A 229 -0.26 8.19 11.34
N LEU A 230 0.18 9.42 11.66
CA LEU A 230 -0.15 10.61 10.87
C LEU A 230 0.50 10.57 9.48
N LEU A 231 1.74 10.09 9.37
CA LEU A 231 2.39 9.95 8.07
C LEU A 231 1.70 8.88 7.23
N ASP A 232 1.37 7.74 7.83
CA ASP A 232 0.73 6.65 7.12
C ASP A 232 -0.69 7.03 6.62
N MET A 233 -1.53 7.56 7.51
CA MET A 233 -2.87 8.08 7.20
C MET A 233 -2.87 9.11 6.06
N THR A 234 -1.83 9.93 5.94
CA THR A 234 -1.75 11.03 4.99
C THR A 234 -0.81 10.76 3.81
N SER A 235 -0.34 9.52 3.65
CA SER A 235 0.63 9.16 2.60
C SER A 235 1.85 10.07 2.59
N THR A 236 2.41 10.32 3.77
CA THR A 236 3.60 11.13 4.10
C THR A 236 3.44 12.64 3.92
N THR A 237 2.24 13.14 3.63
CA THR A 237 2.01 14.58 3.40
C THR A 237 1.88 15.40 4.68
N PHE A 238 1.64 14.77 5.84
CA PHE A 238 1.50 15.49 7.11
C PHE A 238 2.75 16.36 7.43
N PRO A 239 2.56 17.63 7.86
CA PRO A 239 3.65 18.58 8.01
C PRO A 239 4.44 18.41 9.31
N LEU A 240 5.09 17.26 9.50
CA LEU A 240 6.03 17.06 10.60
C LEU A 240 7.32 17.88 10.42
N PRO A 241 8.02 18.24 11.51
CA PRO A 241 9.36 18.82 11.42
C PRO A 241 10.29 17.92 10.58
N GLN A 242 11.11 18.52 9.72
CA GLN A 242 12.02 17.76 8.84
C GLN A 242 12.89 16.77 9.62
N LYS A 243 13.52 17.23 10.71
CA LYS A 243 14.32 16.39 11.61
C LYS A 243 13.56 15.12 12.04
N ARG A 244 12.26 15.26 12.36
CA ARG A 244 11.43 14.14 12.82
C ARG A 244 11.15 13.14 11.69
N LYS A 245 10.90 13.62 10.47
CA LYS A 245 10.74 12.76 9.30
C LYS A 245 12.02 12.01 8.96
N GLU A 246 13.18 12.64 9.11
CA GLU A 246 14.48 12.01 8.87
C GLU A 246 14.80 10.91 9.91
N GLU A 247 14.39 11.11 11.17
CA GLU A 247 14.47 10.10 12.24
C GLU A 247 13.55 8.91 11.92
N ILE A 248 12.29 9.18 11.55
CA ILE A 248 11.34 8.13 11.14
C ILE A 248 11.85 7.35 9.94
N LYS A 249 12.33 8.05 8.90
CA LYS A 249 12.94 7.42 7.73
C LYS A 249 14.11 6.53 8.12
N TRP A 250 14.98 6.97 9.03
CA TRP A 250 16.12 6.17 9.51
C TRP A 250 15.68 4.87 10.19
N MET A 251 14.62 4.91 11.01
CA MET A 251 14.11 3.71 11.69
C MET A 251 13.78 2.60 10.69
N PHE A 252 12.98 2.93 9.68
CA PHE A 252 12.41 1.97 8.74
C PHE A 252 13.25 1.76 7.47
N TYR A 253 14.31 2.55 7.29
CA TYR A 253 15.17 2.49 6.10
C TYR A 253 15.65 1.10 5.72
N PRO A 254 16.10 0.21 6.65
CA PRO A 254 16.56 -1.12 6.26
C PRO A 254 15.53 -1.84 5.41
N PHE A 255 14.28 -1.86 5.87
CA PHE A 255 13.20 -2.55 5.19
C PHE A 255 12.70 -1.79 3.96
N MET A 256 12.50 -0.48 4.09
CA MET A 256 11.92 0.35 3.01
C MET A 256 12.86 0.51 1.82
N SER A 257 14.17 0.54 2.04
CA SER A 257 15.16 0.55 0.95
C SER A 257 15.15 -0.77 0.16
N ALA A 258 15.04 -1.92 0.84
CA ALA A 258 14.91 -3.22 0.19
C ALA A 258 13.60 -3.32 -0.64
N LYS A 259 12.48 -2.82 -0.09
CA LYS A 259 11.18 -2.75 -0.78
C LYS A 259 11.26 -1.89 -2.06
N ARG A 260 11.81 -0.67 -1.96
CA ARG A 260 11.92 0.27 -3.09
C ARG A 260 12.88 -0.21 -4.18
N GLY A 261 13.98 -0.86 -3.80
CA GLY A 261 15.00 -1.35 -4.74
C GLY A 261 14.56 -2.53 -5.62
N GLY A 262 13.35 -3.05 -5.46
CA GLY A 262 12.87 -4.21 -6.23
C GLY A 262 13.52 -5.54 -5.81
N TYR A 263 14.35 -5.52 -4.76
CA TYR A 263 14.95 -6.72 -4.19
C TYR A 263 13.99 -7.51 -3.32
N PHE A 264 12.84 -6.92 -2.96
CA PHE A 264 11.85 -7.52 -2.08
C PHE A 264 11.38 -8.91 -2.53
N GLU A 265 11.14 -9.08 -3.83
CA GLU A 265 10.71 -10.35 -4.43
C GLU A 265 11.80 -11.43 -4.42
N LYS A 266 13.06 -11.03 -4.15
CA LYS A 266 14.24 -11.89 -4.11
C LYS A 266 14.71 -12.14 -2.66
N LEU A 267 14.06 -11.56 -1.66
CA LEU A 267 14.43 -11.74 -0.26
C LEU A 267 14.16 -13.19 0.18
N THR A 268 15.15 -13.78 0.83
CA THR A 268 14.97 -15.02 1.59
C THR A 268 14.40 -14.70 2.97
N ILE A 269 13.90 -15.72 3.69
CA ILE A 269 13.49 -15.51 5.09
C ILE A 269 14.64 -14.98 5.97
N THR A 270 15.89 -15.34 5.65
CA THR A 270 17.06 -14.82 6.37
C THR A 270 17.18 -13.31 6.20
N ASP A 271 16.96 -12.83 4.96
CA ASP A 271 17.04 -11.41 4.66
C ASP A 271 15.89 -10.65 5.33
N VAL A 272 14.66 -11.19 5.29
CA VAL A 272 13.50 -10.59 5.96
C VAL A 272 13.74 -10.49 7.47
N ALA A 273 14.18 -11.58 8.11
CA ALA A 273 14.51 -11.61 9.54
C ALA A 273 15.61 -10.59 9.89
N TYR A 274 16.65 -10.48 9.06
CA TYR A 274 17.72 -9.50 9.25
C TYR A 274 17.20 -8.06 9.18
N LEU A 275 16.38 -7.75 8.18
CA LEU A 275 15.81 -6.42 8.02
C LEU A 275 14.85 -6.06 9.16
N LEU A 276 14.08 -7.02 9.66
CA LEU A 276 13.20 -6.84 10.82
C LEU A 276 13.99 -6.54 12.09
N GLU A 277 14.97 -7.39 12.44
CA GLU A 277 15.80 -7.16 13.64
C GLU A 277 16.56 -5.84 13.55
N ARG A 278 17.05 -5.47 12.36
CA ARG A 278 17.70 -4.17 12.16
C ARG A 278 16.72 -3.00 12.35
N THR A 279 15.50 -3.13 11.85
CA THR A 279 14.45 -2.11 12.02
C THR A 279 14.04 -1.99 13.49
N PHE A 280 13.82 -3.10 14.18
CA PHE A 280 13.49 -3.13 15.61
C PHE A 280 14.57 -2.46 16.45
N HIS A 281 15.84 -2.78 16.19
CA HIS A 281 16.95 -2.12 16.86
C HIS A 281 16.97 -0.60 16.60
N ASN A 282 16.67 -0.14 15.38
CA ASN A 282 16.60 1.30 15.11
C ASN A 282 15.42 1.97 15.85
N ILE A 283 14.29 1.29 16.04
CA ILE A 283 13.19 1.78 16.87
C ILE A 283 13.65 1.94 18.32
N ASP A 284 14.31 0.92 18.89
CA ASP A 284 14.87 0.96 20.25
C ASP A 284 15.84 2.14 20.42
N GLU A 285 16.82 2.28 19.52
CA GLU A 285 17.78 3.40 19.56
C GLU A 285 17.07 4.77 19.47
N THR A 286 16.00 4.87 18.69
CA THR A 286 15.23 6.12 18.58
C THR A 286 14.50 6.45 19.88
N LEU A 287 13.86 5.46 20.52
CA LEU A 287 13.18 5.63 21.81
C LEU A 287 14.16 5.99 22.93
N GLU A 288 15.39 5.50 22.85
CA GLU A 288 16.47 5.80 23.79
C GLU A 288 17.23 7.11 23.47
N GLY A 289 16.79 7.86 22.45
CA GLY A 289 17.37 9.16 22.06
C GLY A 289 18.71 9.06 21.33
N ARG A 290 19.09 7.87 20.85
CA ARG A 290 20.29 7.58 20.05
C ARG A 290 20.01 7.34 18.56
N GLY A 291 18.76 7.54 18.13
CA GLY A 291 18.35 7.35 16.76
C GLY A 291 19.14 8.18 15.75
N GLY A 292 19.43 7.58 14.59
CA GLY A 292 20.05 8.24 13.46
C GLY A 292 19.07 9.06 12.61
N ARG A 293 19.56 9.58 11.49
CA ARG A 293 18.77 10.35 10.52
C ARG A 293 19.19 10.02 9.10
N ILE A 294 18.23 10.01 8.19
CA ILE A 294 18.48 9.87 6.76
C ILE A 294 17.82 11.06 6.05
N PRO A 295 18.55 11.79 5.18
CA PRO A 295 17.97 12.87 4.38
C PRO A 295 16.73 12.42 3.60
N LEU A 296 15.73 13.29 3.53
CA LEU A 296 14.51 13.04 2.77
C LEU A 296 14.83 13.11 1.27
N ALA A 297 14.19 12.25 0.47
CA ALA A 297 14.23 12.32 -0.98
C ALA A 297 12.92 13.02 -1.41
N ASP A 298 12.90 14.34 -1.28
CA ASP A 298 11.70 15.17 -1.34
C ASP A 298 11.51 15.90 -2.67
N THR A 299 12.30 15.52 -3.68
CA THR A 299 12.25 16.04 -5.05
C THR A 299 11.39 15.17 -5.96
N TYR A 300 10.84 15.81 -6.99
CA TYR A 300 10.07 15.14 -8.03
C TYR A 300 10.21 15.86 -9.37
N GLU A 301 9.86 15.15 -10.44
CA GLU A 301 9.82 15.65 -11.82
C GLU A 301 8.39 15.51 -12.35
N ILE A 302 7.83 16.59 -12.91
CA ILE A 302 6.56 16.55 -13.65
C ILE A 302 6.89 16.08 -15.06
N LEU A 303 6.47 14.86 -15.39
CA LEU A 303 6.62 14.28 -16.73
C LEU A 303 5.51 14.72 -17.67
N GLY A 304 4.37 15.12 -17.12
CA GLY A 304 3.17 15.40 -17.87
C GLY A 304 1.97 15.71 -16.99
N GLY A 305 0.78 15.69 -17.59
CA GLY A 305 -0.47 15.91 -16.88
C GLY A 305 -1.57 16.40 -17.80
N GLY A 306 -2.66 16.86 -17.18
CA GLY A 306 -3.77 17.44 -17.91
C GLY A 306 -4.96 17.71 -17.01
N GLY A 307 -6.12 17.74 -17.64
CA GLY A 307 -7.39 17.97 -16.97
C GLY A 307 -7.99 19.35 -17.24
N THR A 308 -9.31 19.38 -17.13
CA THR A 308 -10.20 20.51 -17.36
C THR A 308 -11.08 20.69 -16.12
N ASN A 309 -11.69 21.88 -15.96
CA ASN A 309 -12.77 22.12 -15.00
C ASN A 309 -12.50 21.68 -13.54
N GLY A 310 -11.29 21.90 -13.02
CA GLY A 310 -10.93 21.56 -11.64
C GLY A 310 -10.35 20.15 -11.44
N ASN A 311 -10.36 19.29 -12.47
CA ASN A 311 -9.75 17.96 -12.44
C ASN A 311 -8.30 17.97 -12.93
N ARG A 312 -7.49 18.94 -12.47
CA ARG A 312 -6.07 18.97 -12.83
C ARG A 312 -5.36 17.77 -12.22
N TRP A 313 -4.53 17.10 -13.00
CA TRP A 313 -3.75 15.95 -12.57
C TRP A 313 -2.35 16.00 -13.20
N HIS A 314 -1.38 15.36 -12.57
CA HIS A 314 0.01 15.35 -13.03
C HIS A 314 0.52 13.91 -13.18
N LEU A 315 1.33 13.66 -14.20
CA LEU A 315 2.18 12.48 -14.30
C LEU A 315 3.53 12.84 -13.68
N ILE A 316 3.92 12.12 -12.64
CA ILE A 316 5.03 12.51 -11.77
C ILE A 316 6.03 11.37 -11.65
N ARG A 317 7.32 11.70 -11.64
CA ARG A 317 8.38 10.82 -11.15
C ARG A 317 8.84 11.32 -9.80
N GLU A 318 8.67 10.52 -8.75
CA GLU A 318 9.17 10.84 -7.40
C GLU A 318 10.52 10.18 -7.14
N GLU A 319 11.45 10.87 -6.45
CA GLU A 319 12.69 10.23 -5.98
C GLU A 319 12.47 9.41 -4.70
N GLY A 320 11.52 9.82 -3.87
CA GLY A 320 11.04 9.09 -2.70
C GLY A 320 9.62 9.50 -2.34
N SER A 321 8.93 8.69 -1.52
CA SER A 321 7.55 9.01 -1.11
C SER A 321 7.44 10.36 -0.39
N GLU A 322 8.53 10.79 0.25
CA GLU A 322 8.62 12.07 0.95
C GLU A 322 8.42 13.29 0.03
N ALA A 323 8.62 13.12 -1.29
CA ALA A 323 8.36 14.15 -2.29
C ALA A 323 6.88 14.57 -2.34
N ARG A 324 5.96 13.71 -1.89
CA ARG A 324 4.52 14.03 -1.84
C ARG A 324 4.20 15.21 -0.93
N GLY A 325 4.98 15.38 0.15
CA GLY A 325 4.88 16.57 1.00
C GLY A 325 5.29 17.85 0.27
N THR A 326 6.26 17.78 -0.65
CA THR A 326 6.64 18.90 -1.52
C THR A 326 5.60 19.14 -2.60
N MET A 327 5.09 18.09 -3.25
CA MET A 327 3.99 18.17 -4.23
C MET A 327 2.77 18.90 -3.64
N MET A 328 2.37 18.56 -2.41
CA MET A 328 1.26 19.24 -1.73
C MET A 328 1.53 20.73 -1.50
N LYS A 329 2.75 21.11 -1.11
CA LYS A 329 3.13 22.53 -0.96
C LYS A 329 3.08 23.28 -2.29
N ASP A 330 3.39 22.59 -3.38
CA ASP A 330 3.38 23.12 -4.74
C ASP A 330 1.98 23.09 -5.39
N GLY A 331 0.94 22.69 -4.63
CA GLY A 331 -0.46 22.70 -5.08
C GLY A 331 -0.85 21.53 -5.97
N ILE A 332 -0.06 20.44 -5.95
CA ILE A 332 -0.39 19.19 -6.63
C ILE A 332 -1.22 18.32 -5.69
N HIS A 333 -2.50 18.14 -6.01
CA HIS A 333 -3.43 17.38 -5.17
C HIS A 333 -3.70 15.97 -5.69
N THR A 334 -3.40 15.70 -6.96
CA THR A 334 -3.63 14.40 -7.61
C THR A 334 -2.59 14.13 -8.67
N GLY A 335 -2.25 12.86 -8.84
CA GLY A 335 -1.34 12.45 -9.89
C GLY A 335 -1.28 10.95 -10.11
N ILE A 336 -0.61 10.59 -11.19
CA ILE A 336 -0.13 9.24 -11.46
C ILE A 336 1.37 9.28 -11.24
N VAL A 337 1.85 8.54 -10.25
CA VAL A 337 3.26 8.47 -9.89
C VAL A 337 3.89 7.29 -10.61
N HIS A 338 4.84 7.56 -11.50
CA HIS A 338 5.73 6.56 -12.07
C HIS A 338 6.87 6.26 -11.09
N ILE A 339 6.79 5.09 -10.44
CA ILE A 339 7.77 4.67 -9.43
C ILE A 339 9.08 4.22 -10.11
N ARG A 340 8.98 3.30 -11.07
CA ARG A 340 10.15 2.73 -11.77
C ARG A 340 9.74 2.00 -13.04
N ALA A 341 10.68 1.90 -13.99
CA ALA A 341 10.62 0.85 -14.99
C ALA A 341 11.13 -0.47 -14.39
N ARG A 342 10.68 -1.58 -14.96
CA ARG A 342 11.02 -2.94 -14.56
C ARG A 342 11.90 -3.61 -15.63
N GLU A 343 12.51 -4.74 -15.28
CA GLU A 343 13.37 -5.51 -16.20
C GLU A 343 12.57 -6.13 -17.36
N ASP A 344 11.26 -6.33 -17.17
CA ASP A 344 10.30 -6.91 -18.11
C ASP A 344 9.62 -5.87 -19.04
N ASP A 345 10.20 -4.67 -19.17
CA ASP A 345 9.65 -3.56 -19.99
C ASP A 345 8.24 -3.11 -19.54
N HIS A 346 7.87 -3.42 -18.28
CA HIS A 346 6.70 -2.86 -17.62
C HIS A 346 7.09 -1.71 -16.68
N HIS A 347 6.10 -0.97 -16.22
CA HIS A 347 6.25 0.21 -15.39
C HIS A 347 5.39 0.10 -14.13
N THR A 348 5.96 0.36 -12.97
CA THR A 348 5.20 0.43 -11.72
C THR A 348 4.66 1.83 -11.55
N TYR A 349 3.33 1.94 -11.42
CA TYR A 349 2.64 3.19 -11.14
C TYR A 349 1.84 3.13 -9.85
N THR A 350 1.56 4.31 -9.30
CA THR A 350 0.52 4.53 -8.29
C THR A 350 -0.37 5.67 -8.75
N VAL A 351 -1.69 5.49 -8.70
CA VAL A 351 -2.63 6.61 -8.83
C VAL A 351 -2.87 7.15 -7.42
N ILE A 352 -2.54 8.42 -7.19
CA ILE A 352 -2.61 9.03 -5.87
C ILE A 352 -3.62 10.19 -5.81
N LYS A 353 -4.31 10.25 -4.67
CA LYS A 353 -4.97 11.46 -4.17
C LYS A 353 -4.19 11.98 -2.97
N LEU A 354 -3.79 13.24 -2.99
CA LEU A 354 -3.09 13.90 -1.89
C LEU A 354 -3.99 14.84 -1.10
N ALA A 355 -5.15 15.23 -1.66
CA ALA A 355 -6.13 16.09 -1.01
C ALA A 355 -7.55 15.56 -1.21
N GLU A 356 -8.35 15.48 -0.13
CA GLU A 356 -9.69 14.89 -0.12
C GLU A 356 -10.68 15.60 -1.05
N GLU A 357 -10.52 16.92 -1.22
CA GLU A 357 -11.35 17.75 -2.07
C GLU A 357 -11.16 17.49 -3.57
N SER A 358 -10.14 16.72 -3.98
CA SER A 358 -9.95 16.43 -5.39
C SER A 358 -11.07 15.56 -5.95
N THR A 359 -11.62 16.01 -7.07
CA THR A 359 -12.67 15.33 -7.85
C THR A 359 -12.12 14.42 -8.95
N PHE A 360 -10.81 14.18 -8.96
CA PHE A 360 -10.17 13.28 -9.91
C PHE A 360 -10.74 11.86 -9.78
N PRO A 361 -11.23 11.25 -10.88
CA PRO A 361 -12.01 10.01 -10.84
C PRO A 361 -11.12 8.75 -10.75
N ILE A 362 -10.41 8.59 -9.62
CA ILE A 362 -9.44 7.49 -9.42
C ILE A 362 -10.10 6.12 -9.56
N THR A 363 -11.25 5.93 -8.91
CA THR A 363 -11.97 4.65 -8.92
C THR A 363 -12.47 4.25 -10.30
N GLU A 364 -12.77 5.22 -11.15
CA GLU A 364 -13.22 5.00 -12.52
C GLU A 364 -12.06 4.83 -13.50
N LEU A 365 -10.85 5.31 -13.15
CA LEU A 365 -9.63 5.06 -13.92
C LEU A 365 -9.17 3.61 -13.82
N PHE A 366 -9.32 2.96 -12.67
CA PHE A 366 -8.91 1.56 -12.51
C PHE A 366 -9.57 0.60 -13.51
N PRO A 367 -10.90 0.51 -13.65
CA PRO A 367 -11.52 -0.37 -14.65
C PRO A 367 -11.14 0.03 -16.08
N PHE A 368 -10.90 1.32 -16.35
CA PHE A 368 -10.43 1.77 -17.65
C PHE A 368 -9.03 1.24 -17.96
N PHE A 369 -8.08 1.41 -17.06
CA PHE A 369 -6.74 0.85 -17.23
C PHE A 369 -6.76 -0.67 -17.28
N ASN A 370 -7.58 -1.36 -16.49
CA ASN A 370 -7.72 -2.81 -16.56
C ASN A 370 -8.15 -3.31 -17.94
N GLN A 371 -9.03 -2.60 -18.64
CA GLN A 371 -9.41 -2.96 -20.00
C GLN A 371 -8.25 -2.80 -20.98
N ILE A 372 -7.39 -1.80 -20.77
CA ILE A 372 -6.18 -1.59 -21.58
C ILE A 372 -5.13 -2.68 -21.27
N GLU A 373 -4.96 -3.05 -20.01
CA GLU A 373 -4.06 -4.14 -19.61
C GLU A 373 -4.48 -5.50 -20.18
N ALA A 374 -5.77 -5.67 -20.49
CA ALA A 374 -6.34 -6.89 -21.03
C ALA A 374 -6.21 -7.01 -22.58
N ILE A 375 -5.55 -6.05 -23.22
CA ILE A 375 -5.21 -6.14 -24.65
C ILE A 375 -4.16 -7.24 -24.85
N LYS A 376 -4.39 -8.08 -25.86
CA LYS A 376 -3.52 -9.23 -26.18
C LYS A 376 -2.06 -8.82 -26.32
N SER A 377 -1.18 -9.59 -25.68
CA SER A 377 0.25 -9.29 -25.62
C SER A 377 0.90 -9.12 -27.01
N GLU A 378 0.46 -9.86 -28.04
CA GLU A 378 1.03 -9.75 -29.39
C GLU A 378 0.75 -8.39 -30.02
N VAL A 379 -0.43 -7.81 -29.75
CA VAL A 379 -0.83 -6.47 -30.23
C VAL A 379 -0.04 -5.40 -29.50
N VAL A 380 0.12 -5.53 -28.18
CA VAL A 380 0.93 -4.62 -27.37
C VAL A 380 2.38 -4.58 -27.84
N GLU A 381 2.98 -5.74 -28.12
CA GLU A 381 4.36 -5.82 -28.61
C GLU A 381 4.53 -5.21 -30.02
N GLU A 382 3.51 -5.32 -30.88
CA GLU A 382 3.49 -4.63 -32.17
C GLU A 382 3.48 -3.11 -31.98
N TRP A 383 2.58 -2.58 -31.15
CA TRP A 383 2.51 -1.16 -30.86
C TRP A 383 3.76 -0.62 -30.17
N LYS A 384 4.32 -1.36 -29.21
CA LYS A 384 5.60 -0.98 -28.57
C LYS A 384 6.73 -0.86 -29.58
N ARG A 385 6.75 -1.70 -30.63
CA ARG A 385 7.76 -1.65 -31.69
C ARG A 385 7.53 -0.48 -32.64
N GLU A 386 6.28 -0.21 -33.01
CA GLU A 386 5.90 0.88 -33.92
C GLU A 386 6.05 2.26 -33.27
N TYR A 387 5.58 2.41 -32.03
CA TYR A 387 5.43 3.69 -31.34
C TYR A 387 6.53 3.98 -30.30
N ARG A 388 7.62 3.19 -30.23
CA ARG A 388 8.70 3.35 -29.24
C ARG A 388 9.26 4.78 -29.15
N ASN A 389 9.37 5.44 -30.31
CA ASN A 389 9.91 6.79 -30.45
C ASN A 389 8.84 7.76 -31.00
N ALA A 390 7.57 7.44 -30.77
CA ALA A 390 6.46 8.22 -31.25
C ALA A 390 6.50 9.65 -30.70
N ASN A 391 6.22 10.62 -31.57
CA ASN A 391 5.93 11.98 -31.16
C ASN A 391 4.48 12.10 -30.63
N SER A 392 4.08 13.31 -30.22
CA SER A 392 2.75 13.53 -29.64
C SER A 392 1.59 13.14 -30.57
N ASP A 393 1.68 13.43 -31.87
CA ASP A 393 0.61 13.12 -32.82
C ASP A 393 0.49 11.61 -33.06
N GLU A 394 1.63 10.92 -33.12
CA GLU A 394 1.68 9.46 -33.24
C GLU A 394 1.13 8.77 -31.98
N LEU A 395 1.40 9.31 -30.77
CA LEU A 395 0.82 8.79 -29.53
C LEU A 395 -0.70 9.01 -29.47
N GLU A 396 -1.22 10.14 -29.95
CA GLU A 396 -2.66 10.36 -30.06
C GLU A 396 -3.30 9.37 -31.03
N GLN A 397 -2.63 9.06 -32.15
CA GLN A 397 -3.09 8.01 -33.07
C GLN A 397 -3.13 6.64 -32.39
N LEU A 398 -2.09 6.27 -31.64
CA LEU A 398 -2.08 5.02 -30.87
C LEU A 398 -3.23 4.98 -29.84
N VAL A 399 -3.55 6.10 -29.17
CA VAL A 399 -4.71 6.16 -28.29
C VAL A 399 -6.00 5.90 -29.06
N HIS A 400 -6.16 6.45 -30.27
CA HIS A 400 -7.30 6.12 -31.12
C HIS A 400 -7.36 4.62 -31.46
N ASP A 401 -6.23 4.02 -31.81
CA ASP A 401 -6.14 2.60 -32.16
C ASP A 401 -6.47 1.70 -30.97
N ILE A 402 -6.01 2.04 -29.76
CA ILE A 402 -6.35 1.33 -28.51
C ILE A 402 -7.86 1.33 -28.27
N PHE A 403 -8.52 2.50 -28.38
CA PHE A 403 -9.96 2.59 -28.16
C PHE A 403 -10.74 1.84 -29.24
N ALA A 404 -10.34 1.93 -30.50
CA ALA A 404 -10.97 1.15 -31.58
C ALA A 404 -10.81 -0.35 -31.34
N TYR A 405 -9.64 -0.81 -30.91
CA TYR A 405 -9.40 -2.20 -30.56
C TYR A 405 -10.33 -2.68 -29.44
N MET A 406 -10.44 -1.91 -28.35
CA MET A 406 -11.33 -2.21 -27.22
C MET A 406 -12.82 -2.22 -27.59
N GLU A 407 -13.24 -1.44 -28.61
CA GLU A 407 -14.61 -1.46 -29.13
C GLU A 407 -14.90 -2.68 -30.03
N GLU A 408 -13.91 -3.11 -30.81
CA GLU A 408 -14.03 -4.24 -31.75
C GLU A 408 -13.88 -5.62 -31.08
N HIS A 409 -13.14 -5.70 -29.97
CA HIS A 409 -12.78 -6.96 -29.33
C HIS A 409 -13.42 -7.09 -27.95
N SER A 410 -14.41 -7.98 -27.84
CA SER A 410 -14.98 -8.36 -26.55
C SER A 410 -14.23 -9.52 -25.88
N ASP A 411 -13.23 -10.11 -26.55
CA ASP A 411 -12.40 -11.23 -26.09
C ASP A 411 -11.05 -10.76 -25.52
N LEU A 412 -11.12 -9.86 -24.54
CA LEU A 412 -9.95 -9.39 -23.79
C LEU A 412 -9.39 -10.49 -22.87
N GLU A 413 -8.08 -10.47 -22.63
CA GLU A 413 -7.40 -11.45 -21.77
C GLU A 413 -7.73 -11.21 -20.29
N GLU A 414 -7.99 -12.29 -19.55
CA GLU A 414 -8.04 -12.18 -18.09
C GLU A 414 -6.63 -11.93 -17.56
N THR A 415 -6.43 -10.77 -16.93
CA THR A 415 -5.17 -10.44 -16.27
C THR A 415 -5.21 -10.95 -14.84
N GLU A 416 -4.20 -11.71 -14.40
CA GLU A 416 -4.07 -12.15 -12.99
C GLU A 416 -3.98 -10.97 -12.01
N SER A 417 -3.65 -9.77 -12.49
CA SER A 417 -3.51 -8.58 -11.65
C SER A 417 -4.07 -7.32 -12.30
N THR A 418 -4.96 -6.68 -11.56
CA THR A 418 -5.68 -5.48 -11.95
C THR A 418 -5.16 -4.25 -11.22
N TRP A 419 -5.27 -3.09 -11.86
CA TRP A 419 -5.34 -1.80 -11.20
C TRP A 419 -6.50 -1.80 -10.20
N GLY A 420 -6.23 -1.31 -8.99
CA GLY A 420 -7.20 -1.25 -7.91
C GLY A 420 -6.73 -0.33 -6.79
N GLY A 421 -7.63 -0.08 -5.84
CA GLY A 421 -7.40 0.81 -4.71
C GLY A 421 -8.67 1.57 -4.31
N GLY A 422 -8.56 2.38 -3.25
CA GLY A 422 -9.63 3.26 -2.80
C GLY A 422 -9.59 4.65 -3.46
N ASN A 423 -10.61 5.46 -3.19
CA ASN A 423 -10.62 6.90 -3.52
C ASN A 423 -10.09 7.80 -2.38
N MET A 424 -9.44 7.18 -1.41
CA MET A 424 -8.88 7.86 -0.23
C MET A 424 -7.50 8.46 -0.54
N ILE A 425 -6.96 9.23 0.40
CA ILE A 425 -5.60 9.76 0.27
C ILE A 425 -4.61 8.61 0.20
N GLY A 426 -3.66 8.74 -0.72
CA GLY A 426 -2.70 7.71 -1.05
C GLY A 426 -3.07 6.89 -2.27
N GLY A 427 -2.29 5.84 -2.48
CA GLY A 427 -2.50 4.85 -3.50
C GLY A 427 -1.49 3.73 -3.34
N SER A 428 -1.92 2.50 -3.62
CA SER A 428 -1.04 1.35 -3.63
C SER A 428 -0.39 1.21 -5.01
N PRO A 429 0.92 0.91 -5.10
CA PRO A 429 1.56 0.60 -6.36
C PRO A 429 0.92 -0.61 -7.04
N ARG A 430 0.76 -0.55 -8.37
CA ARG A 430 0.49 -1.76 -9.17
C ARG A 430 1.74 -2.63 -9.20
N SER A 431 1.79 -3.61 -8.30
CA SER A 431 2.98 -4.41 -8.03
C SER A 431 3.44 -5.24 -9.24
N THR A 432 2.49 -5.71 -10.05
CA THR A 432 2.75 -6.47 -11.31
C THR A 432 3.31 -5.62 -12.44
N GLY A 433 3.23 -4.29 -12.34
CA GLY A 433 3.66 -3.38 -13.39
C GLY A 433 2.69 -3.33 -14.58
N SER A 434 2.75 -2.25 -15.34
CA SER A 434 1.90 -1.92 -16.49
C SER A 434 2.73 -1.82 -17.76
N TRP A 435 2.20 -2.35 -18.86
CA TRP A 435 2.84 -2.17 -20.17
C TRP A 435 2.70 -0.74 -20.70
N ILE A 436 1.79 0.06 -20.13
CA ILE A 436 1.57 1.47 -20.49
C ILE A 436 2.82 2.26 -20.09
N TRP A 437 3.64 2.67 -21.06
CA TRP A 437 4.83 3.46 -20.77
C TRP A 437 4.49 4.94 -20.46
N PRO A 438 5.40 5.69 -19.82
CA PRO A 438 5.06 7.03 -19.28
C PRO A 438 4.52 8.00 -20.33
N ALA A 439 5.07 7.98 -21.56
CA ALA A 439 4.61 8.88 -22.63
C ALA A 439 3.17 8.58 -23.10
N LEU A 440 2.70 7.32 -22.97
CA LEU A 440 1.34 6.91 -23.34
C LEU A 440 0.33 7.14 -22.20
N MET A 441 0.78 7.17 -20.95
CA MET A 441 -0.07 7.35 -19.77
C MET A 441 -0.87 8.67 -19.81
N GLN A 442 -0.22 9.76 -20.23
CA GLN A 442 -0.86 11.07 -20.33
C GLN A 442 -2.01 11.12 -21.35
N PRO A 443 -1.81 10.82 -22.64
CA PRO A 443 -2.88 10.92 -23.63
C PRO A 443 -4.03 9.94 -23.33
N LEU A 444 -3.75 8.74 -22.82
CA LEU A 444 -4.80 7.80 -22.37
C LEU A 444 -5.68 8.38 -21.25
N THR A 445 -5.04 8.93 -20.21
CA THR A 445 -5.75 9.52 -19.07
C THR A 445 -6.56 10.74 -19.52
N ASN A 446 -5.99 11.61 -20.35
CA ASN A 446 -6.69 12.77 -20.87
C ASN A 446 -7.90 12.36 -21.73
N ARG A 447 -7.75 11.35 -22.60
CA ARG A 447 -8.84 10.81 -23.41
C ARG A 447 -9.97 10.27 -22.54
N PHE A 448 -9.65 9.52 -21.50
CA PHE A 448 -10.64 9.03 -20.53
C PHE A 448 -11.42 10.18 -19.89
N LEU A 449 -10.72 11.20 -19.38
CA LEU A 449 -11.37 12.34 -18.72
C LEU A 449 -12.30 13.10 -19.68
N MET A 450 -11.88 13.32 -20.93
CA MET A 450 -12.72 13.95 -21.96
C MET A 450 -14.01 13.16 -22.21
N LEU A 451 -13.93 11.83 -22.28
CA LEU A 451 -15.11 10.97 -22.45
C LEU A 451 -16.04 11.02 -21.24
N GLN A 452 -15.49 11.11 -20.02
CA GLN A 452 -16.30 11.28 -18.81
C GLN A 452 -17.03 12.63 -18.78
N GLU A 453 -16.37 13.71 -19.20
CA GLU A 453 -17.01 15.03 -19.31
C GLU A 453 -18.14 15.01 -20.35
N ALA A 454 -17.89 14.48 -21.55
CA ALA A 454 -18.91 14.37 -22.60
C ALA A 454 -20.13 13.55 -22.14
N LYS A 455 -19.92 12.45 -21.39
CA LYS A 455 -20.99 11.65 -20.79
C LYS A 455 -21.82 12.48 -19.78
N LYS A 456 -21.17 13.27 -18.93
CA LYS A 456 -21.84 14.16 -17.96
C LYS A 456 -22.64 15.26 -18.65
N GLU A 457 -22.10 15.86 -19.71
CA GLU A 457 -22.80 16.88 -20.50
C GLU A 457 -24.04 16.33 -21.19
N HIS A 458 -23.94 15.15 -21.81
CA HIS A 458 -25.08 14.49 -22.45
C HIS A 458 -26.17 14.12 -21.43
N ALA A 459 -25.79 13.63 -20.25
CA ALA A 459 -26.73 13.35 -19.16
C ALA A 459 -27.47 14.62 -18.68
N ASN A 460 -26.75 15.73 -18.53
CA ASN A 460 -27.31 17.01 -18.09
C ASN A 460 -28.18 17.69 -19.16
N GLY A 461 -27.83 17.54 -20.45
CA GLY A 461 -28.60 18.08 -21.58
C GLY A 461 -29.98 17.43 -21.71
N ASN A 462 -30.05 16.10 -21.55
CA ASN A 462 -31.31 15.35 -21.64
C ASN A 462 -32.25 15.59 -20.44
N GLY A 463 -31.72 16.00 -19.28
CA GLY A 463 -32.55 16.36 -18.11
C GLY A 463 -33.30 17.69 -18.25
N LYS A 464 -32.79 18.64 -19.05
CA LYS A 464 -33.39 19.99 -19.17
C LYS A 464 -34.49 20.11 -20.22
N SER A 465 -34.55 19.21 -21.21
CA SER A 465 -35.57 19.26 -22.27
C SER A 465 -36.94 18.69 -21.85
N ASN A 466 -36.99 17.79 -20.87
CA ASN A 466 -38.24 17.17 -20.41
C ASN A 466 -38.96 17.91 -19.25
N GLY A 467 -38.32 18.90 -18.62
CA GLY A 467 -38.89 19.61 -17.46
C GLY A 467 -39.78 20.82 -17.79
N ARG A 468 -39.83 21.28 -19.04
CA ARG A 468 -40.52 22.53 -19.40
C ARG A 468 -41.95 22.36 -19.93
N ALA A 469 -42.43 21.13 -20.11
CA ALA A 469 -43.76 20.86 -20.68
C ALA A 469 -44.89 20.64 -19.65
N ASN A 470 -44.61 20.56 -18.34
CA ASN A 470 -45.63 20.25 -17.32
C ASN A 470 -45.90 21.36 -16.28
N GLY A 471 -45.38 22.58 -16.49
CA GLY A 471 -45.50 23.69 -15.52
C GLY A 471 -46.72 24.61 -15.68
N GLU A 472 -47.50 24.52 -16.77
CA GLU A 472 -48.55 25.51 -17.09
C GLU A 472 -50.00 25.08 -16.76
N ARG A 473 -50.23 23.98 -16.01
CA ARG A 473 -51.60 23.46 -15.81
C ARG A 473 -52.12 23.36 -14.37
N LEU A 474 -51.54 24.10 -13.42
CA LEU A 474 -52.02 24.12 -12.02
C LEU A 474 -52.27 25.53 -11.48
N LEU A 475 -52.96 26.38 -12.23
CA LEU A 475 -53.64 27.57 -11.69
C LEU A 475 -54.94 27.82 -12.47
N ASN A 476 -55.99 27.05 -12.20
CA ASN A 476 -57.39 27.47 -12.36
C ASN A 476 -58.32 26.39 -11.77
N GLY A 477 -58.98 26.71 -10.66
CA GLY A 477 -59.93 25.77 -10.04
C GLY A 477 -60.43 26.16 -8.64
N LYS A 478 -60.89 27.40 -8.45
CA LYS A 478 -61.85 27.75 -7.38
C LYS A 478 -63.06 28.43 -8.02
N SER A 479 -64.21 27.76 -8.01
CA SER A 479 -65.54 28.31 -7.67
C SER A 479 -66.67 27.44 -8.22
N ALA A 480 -67.37 26.72 -7.33
CA ALA A 480 -68.83 26.67 -7.16
C ALA A 480 -69.15 25.68 -6.04
#